data_AF-A0A965MXE3-F1
#
_entry.id   AF-A0A965MXE3-F1
#
_cell.length_a   1.000
_cell.length_b   1.000
_cell.length_c   1.000
_cell.angle_alpha   90.00
_cell.angle_beta   90.00
_cell.angle_gamma   90.00
#
_symmetry.space_group_name_H-M   'P 1'
#
loop_
_entity.id
_entity.type
_entity.pdbx_description
1 polymer ?
#
loop_
_entity_poly.entity_id
_entity_poly.type
_entity_poly.pdbx_seq_one_letter_code
_entity_poly.pdbx_strand_id
1 'polypeptide(L)' 'MNREVLMELVFVRHAEPEWARDGLNIDNPPLTERGAKQAGLVAGRLAAEKFDEVLV' A
#
# COMPACT_ATOMS: atom_id res chain seq x y z
N MET A 1 -21.89 -19.26 -14.26
CA MET A 1 -21.76 -19.57 -12.83
C MET A 1 -21.50 -18.24 -12.13
N ASN A 2 -22.57 -17.52 -11.78
CA ASN A 2 -22.48 -16.21 -11.16
C ASN A 2 -22.15 -16.41 -9.69
N ARG A 3 -20.93 -16.05 -9.28
CA ARG A 3 -20.59 -15.93 -7.88
C ARG A 3 -21.04 -14.53 -7.46
N GLU A 4 -22.12 -14.43 -6.70
CA GLU A 4 -22.43 -13.20 -5.97
C GLU A 4 -21.31 -12.99 -4.95
N VAL A 5 -20.42 -12.05 -5.22
CA VAL A 5 -19.43 -11.61 -4.23
C VAL A 5 -20.16 -10.65 -3.31
N LEU A 6 -20.53 -11.13 -2.12
CA LEU A 6 -21.17 -10.31 -1.09
C LEU A 6 -20.20 -9.24 -0.54
N MET A 7 -18.89 -9.50 -0.58
CA MET A 7 -17.82 -8.58 -0.11
C MET A 7 -16.43 -9.09 -0.53
N GLU A 8 -15.51 -8.18 -0.88
CA GLU A 8 -14.08 -8.46 -1.06
C GLU A 8 -13.24 -7.55 -0.14
N LEU A 9 -12.19 -8.12 0.47
CA LEU A 9 -11.24 -7.38 1.31
C LEU A 9 -9.84 -7.54 0.74
N VAL A 10 -9.17 -6.42 0.49
CA VAL A 10 -7.81 -6.38 -0.05
C VAL A 10 -6.87 -5.83 1.01
N PHE A 11 -5.90 -6.64 1.44
CA PHE A 11 -4.90 -6.25 2.41
C PHE A 11 -3.62 -5.82 1.71
N VAL A 12 -3.21 -4.57 1.92
CA VAL A 12 -1.99 -4.00 1.37
C VAL A 12 -1.11 -3.51 2.52
N ARG A 13 0.15 -3.92 2.54
CA ARG A 13 1.13 -3.36 3.48
C ARG A 13 1.60 -2.00 2.97
N HIS A 14 1.94 -1.08 3.87
CA HIS A 14 2.68 0.13 3.52
C HIS A 14 3.90 -0.23 2.65
N ALA A 15 4.20 0.62 1.67
CA ALA A 15 5.43 0.50 0.89
C ALA A 15 6.65 0.74 1.78
N GLU A 16 7.85 0.49 1.26
CA GLU A 16 9.06 0.59 2.07
C GLU A 16 9.24 1.96 2.75
N PRO A 17 9.31 1.98 4.09
CA PRO A 17 9.59 3.18 4.83
C PRO A 17 11.05 3.25 5.28
N GLU A 18 11.48 4.43 5.69
CA GLU A 18 12.83 4.71 6.16
C GLU A 18 12.96 4.47 7.68
N TRP A 19 12.80 3.23 8.12
CA TRP A 19 12.85 2.87 9.55
C TRP A 19 14.15 3.26 10.24
N ALA A 20 15.26 3.39 9.50
CA ALA A 20 16.54 3.85 10.03
C ALA A 20 17.19 4.88 9.10
N ARG A 21 17.70 5.96 9.69
CA ARG A 21 18.52 6.98 9.02
C ARG A 21 19.71 7.31 9.92
N ASP A 22 20.90 7.38 9.32
CA ASP A 22 22.14 7.67 10.04
C ASP A 22 22.39 6.77 11.27
N GLY A 23 21.96 5.50 11.18
CA GLY A 23 22.12 4.51 12.26
C GLY A 23 21.11 4.64 13.40
N LEU A 24 20.13 5.54 13.29
CA LEU A 24 19.08 5.74 14.30
C LEU A 24 17.72 5.28 13.77
N ASN A 25 16.93 4.67 14.64
CA ASN A 25 15.54 4.33 14.33
C ASN A 25 14.69 5.60 14.27
N ILE A 26 13.81 5.69 13.27
CA ILE A 26 12.85 6.77 13.11
C ILE A 26 11.46 6.26 13.51
N ASP A 27 10.78 7.00 14.37
CA ASP A 27 9.35 6.81 14.62
C ASP A 27 8.52 7.51 13.53
N ASN A 28 7.46 6.84 13.07
CA ASN A 28 6.63 7.26 11.93
C ASN A 28 7.43 7.74 10.69
N PRO A 29 8.30 6.89 10.13
CA PRO A 29 9.16 7.28 9.03
C PRO A 29 8.40 7.55 7.72
N PRO A 30 8.92 8.43 6.85
CA PRO A 30 8.43 8.57 5.49
C PRO A 30 8.76 7.33 4.64
N LEU A 31 8.18 7.25 3.44
CA LEU A 31 8.59 6.29 2.42
C LEU A 31 10.00 6.63 1.89
N THR A 32 10.79 5.60 1.60
CA THR A 32 12.01 5.77 0.80
C THR A 32 11.65 6.09 -0.65
N GLU A 33 12.64 6.48 -1.48
CA GLU A 33 12.40 6.62 -2.93
C GLU A 33 11.91 5.30 -3.56
N ARG A 34 12.44 4.17 -3.09
CA ARG A 34 11.96 2.84 -3.48
C ARG A 34 10.53 2.61 -3.02
N GLY A 35 10.19 2.99 -1.78
CA GLY A 35 8.84 2.93 -1.25
C GLY A 35 7.83 3.73 -2.07
N ALA A 36 8.18 4.96 -2.47
CA ALA A 36 7.34 5.77 -3.34
C ALA A 36 7.09 5.09 -4.69
N LYS A 37 8.12 4.49 -5.31
CA LYS A 37 7.98 3.71 -6.56
C LYS A 37 7.11 2.47 -6.37
N GLN A 38 7.29 1.73 -5.28
CA GLN A 38 6.46 0.58 -4.93
C GLN A 38 4.99 0.97 -4.79
N ALA A 39 4.69 2.04 -4.05
CA ALA A 39 3.33 2.55 -3.89
C ALA A 39 2.71 2.92 -5.25
N GLY A 40 3.47 3.58 -6.13
CA GLY A 40 3.03 3.90 -7.49
C GLY A 40 2.73 2.66 -8.34
N LEU A 41 3.54 1.61 -8.24
CA LEU A 41 3.31 0.34 -8.96
C LEU A 41 2.06 -0.39 -8.45
N VAL A 42 1.84 -0.39 -7.13
CA VAL A 42 0.62 -0.96 -6.53
C VAL A 42 -0.61 -0.17 -6.99
N ALA A 43 -0.55 1.16 -6.95
CA ALA A 43 -1.61 2.02 -7.45
C ALA A 43 -1.90 1.73 -8.93
N GLY A 44 -0.87 1.60 -9.78
CA GLY A 44 -1.03 1.24 -11.19
C GLY A 44 -1.67 -0.14 -11.39
N ARG A 45 -1.31 -1.13 -10.58
CA ARG A 45 -1.88 -2.49 -10.65
C ARG A 45 -3.34 -2.53 -10.21
N LEU A 46 -3.72 -1.70 -9.24
CA LEU A 46 -5.06 -1.63 -8.68
C LEU A 46 -5.94 -0.55 -9.34
N ALA A 47 -5.42 0.18 -10.34
CA ALA A 47 -6.12 1.30 -10.96
C ALA A 47 -7.47 0.93 -11.62
N ALA A 48 -7.63 -0.34 -12.02
CA ALA A 48 -8.88 -0.85 -12.61
C ALA A 48 -9.84 -1.44 -11.56
N GLU A 49 -9.38 -1.63 -10.32
CA GLU A 49 -10.21 -2.11 -9.22
C GLU A 49 -11.06 -0.96 -8.68
N LYS A 50 -12.24 -1.30 -8.15
CA LYS A 50 -13.09 -0.36 -7.43
C LYS A 50 -13.13 -0.75 -5.96
N PHE A 51 -12.81 0.20 -5.10
CA PHE A 51 -12.93 0.06 -3.66
C PHE A 51 -14.04 0.99 -3.19
N ASP A 52 -15.01 0.43 -2.47
CA ASP A 52 -16.05 1.23 -1.81
C ASP A 52 -15.46 2.04 -0.65
N GLU A 53 -14.45 1.48 0.04
CA GLU A 53 -13.76 2.11 1.17
C GLU A 53 -12.26 1.77 1.17
N VAL A 54 -11.41 2.73 1.59
CA VAL A 54 -9.97 2.55 1.78
C VAL A 54 -9.58 3.05 3.17
N LEU A 55 -9.00 2.17 3.98
CA LEU A 55 -8.56 2.44 5.35
C LEU A 55 -7.03 2.41 5.42
N VAL A 56 -6.41 3.44 6.02
CA VAL A 56 -4.93 3.63 6.12
C VAL A 56 -4.49 4.01 7.52
#